data_AF-A0A9P6C3G4-F1
#
_entry.id   AF-A0A9P6C3G4-F1
#
_cell.length_a   1.000
_cell.length_b   1.000
_cell.length_c   1.000
_cell.angle_alpha   90.00
_cell.angle_beta   90.00
_cell.angle_gamma   90.00
#
_symmetry.space_group_name_H-M   'P 1'
#
loop_
_entity.id
_entity.type
_entity.pdbx_description
1 polymer ?
#
loop_
_entity_poly.entity_id
_entity_poly.type
_entity_poly.pdbx_seq_one_letter_code
_entity_poly.pdbx_strand_id
1 'polypeptide(L)'
;APWDLIKERVLIYWRRGHNDQVITSRLQNFINTEKYGLQFARLLFRWLFIPWLQRKINYYIGLVNNKRKRKDKNKILPHGVPEDIFWEPEQYRACDFKVMVTAFCVHSDIYAPLGDPVFQLVLPDFDCLVKTLYVSMGHPEVDMGSVWDIFCGL
;
A
#
# COMPACT_ATOMS: atom_id res chain seq x y z
N ALA A 1 -19.09 9.01 13.47
CA ALA A 1 -17.67 9.44 13.39
C ALA A 1 -17.52 10.58 12.37
N PRO A 2 -16.42 11.37 12.36
CA PRO A 2 -16.18 12.40 11.34
C PRO A 2 -16.30 11.87 9.90
N TRP A 3 -16.00 10.57 9.72
CA TRP A 3 -16.12 9.83 8.48
C TRP A 3 -17.54 9.76 7.92
N ASP A 4 -18.57 9.59 8.76
CA ASP A 4 -19.96 9.51 8.28
C ASP A 4 -20.41 10.83 7.65
N LEU A 5 -19.98 11.95 8.24
CA LEU A 5 -20.27 13.30 7.77
C LEU A 5 -19.52 13.64 6.46
N ILE A 6 -18.27 13.16 6.34
CA ILE A 6 -17.43 13.39 5.15
C ILE A 6 -17.89 12.50 3.99
N LYS A 7 -18.23 11.23 4.27
CA LYS A 7 -18.64 10.23 3.27
C LYS A 7 -19.86 10.69 2.48
N GLU A 8 -20.89 11.21 3.14
CA GLU A 8 -22.06 11.75 2.45
C GLU A 8 -21.69 12.91 1.51
N ARG A 9 -20.82 13.82 1.95
CA ARG A 9 -20.43 14.99 1.15
C ARG A 9 -19.54 14.63 -0.02
N VAL A 10 -18.59 13.70 0.16
CA VAL A 10 -17.78 13.14 -0.93
C VAL A 10 -18.70 12.54 -2.00
N LEU A 11 -19.68 11.73 -1.61
CA LEU A 11 -20.64 11.12 -2.53
C LEU A 11 -21.53 12.14 -3.24
N ILE A 12 -21.91 13.24 -2.58
CA ILE A 12 -22.64 14.34 -3.21
C ILE A 12 -21.77 15.03 -4.26
N TYR A 13 -20.51 15.33 -3.94
CA TYR A 13 -19.64 16.06 -4.87
C TYR A 13 -19.18 15.20 -6.06
N TRP A 14 -18.95 13.90 -5.85
CA TRP A 14 -18.71 12.95 -6.95
C TRP A 14 -19.93 12.82 -7.86
N ARG A 15 -21.15 12.72 -7.29
CA ARG A 15 -22.38 12.70 -8.11
C ARG A 15 -22.60 13.99 -8.91
N ARG A 16 -22.00 15.10 -8.48
CA ARG A 16 -22.01 16.39 -9.17
C ARG A 16 -20.87 16.56 -10.17
N GLY A 17 -20.04 15.53 -10.38
CA GLY A 17 -18.94 15.54 -11.35
C GLY A 17 -17.77 16.45 -10.96
N HIS A 18 -17.61 16.78 -9.67
CA HIS A 18 -16.43 17.51 -9.22
C HIS A 18 -15.20 16.61 -9.23
N ASN A 19 -14.05 17.18 -9.62
CA ASN A 19 -12.76 16.49 -9.55
C ASN A 19 -12.22 16.47 -8.11
N ASP A 20 -11.27 15.59 -7.84
CA ASP A 20 -10.76 15.33 -6.50
C ASP A 20 -10.16 16.57 -5.82
N GLN A 21 -9.54 17.47 -6.59
CA GLN A 21 -8.99 18.74 -6.07
C GLN A 21 -10.10 19.65 -5.53
N VAL A 22 -11.18 19.85 -6.31
CA VAL A 22 -12.32 20.69 -5.92
C VAL A 22 -13.07 20.09 -4.73
N ILE A 23 -13.19 18.76 -4.68
CA ILE A 23 -13.78 18.05 -3.55
C ILE A 23 -12.95 18.29 -2.28
N THR A 24 -11.63 18.14 -2.38
CA THR A 24 -10.70 18.30 -1.25
C THR A 24 -10.73 19.72 -0.69
N SER A 25 -10.65 20.74 -1.54
CA SER A 25 -10.72 22.15 -1.11
C SER A 25 -12.05 22.50 -0.45
N ARG A 26 -13.16 21.92 -0.90
CA ARG A 26 -14.47 22.13 -0.28
C ARG A 26 -14.59 21.45 1.06
N LEU A 27 -14.09 20.21 1.20
CA LEU A 27 -14.12 19.48 2.46
C LEU A 27 -13.26 20.14 3.53
N GLN A 28 -12.13 20.75 3.16
CA GLN A 28 -11.27 21.49 4.08
C GLN A 28 -11.99 22.63 4.82
N ASN A 29 -12.98 23.27 4.18
CA ASN A 29 -13.76 24.34 4.82
C ASN A 29 -14.83 23.83 5.81
N PHE A 30 -15.21 22.54 5.73
CA PHE A 30 -16.22 21.93 6.59
C PHE A 30 -15.62 21.16 7.78
N ILE A 31 -14.36 20.77 7.68
CA ILE A 31 -13.68 20.03 8.74
C ILE A 31 -13.09 21.05 9.71
N ASN A 32 -13.48 20.96 10.99
CA ASN A 32 -12.88 21.80 12.03
C ASN A 32 -11.42 21.40 12.24
N THR A 33 -10.51 22.13 11.61
CA THR A 33 -9.07 21.87 11.57
C THR A 33 -8.42 21.97 12.96
N GLU A 34 -8.95 22.83 13.83
CA GLU A 34 -8.51 22.96 15.23
C GLU A 34 -8.93 21.76 16.09
N LYS A 35 -10.11 21.19 15.82
CA LYS A 35 -10.65 20.06 16.59
C LYS A 35 -10.16 18.69 16.10
N TYR A 36 -9.90 18.54 14.80
CA TYR A 36 -9.61 17.23 14.18
C TYR A 36 -8.23 17.13 13.53
N GLY A 37 -7.43 18.21 13.53
CA GLY A 37 -6.04 18.20 13.08
C GLY A 37 -5.86 17.43 11.77
N LEU A 38 -6.38 17.95 10.65
CA LEU A 38 -6.37 17.24 9.35
C LEU A 38 -4.98 16.71 8.95
N GLN A 39 -3.93 17.37 9.44
CA GLN A 39 -2.54 16.94 9.29
C GLN A 39 -2.20 15.71 10.13
N PHE A 40 -2.63 15.66 11.39
CA PHE A 40 -2.45 14.52 12.29
C PHE A 40 -3.13 13.27 11.71
N ALA A 41 -4.42 13.37 11.37
CA ALA A 41 -5.16 12.27 10.77
C ALA A 41 -4.53 11.78 9.44
N ARG A 42 -4.00 12.71 8.62
CA ARG A 42 -3.30 12.36 7.38
C ARG A 42 -1.96 11.65 7.63
N LEU A 43 -1.19 12.10 8.60
CA LEU A 43 0.08 11.47 8.98
C LEU A 43 -0.17 10.09 9.60
N LEU A 44 -1.14 9.99 10.50
CA LEU A 44 -1.59 8.72 11.08
C LEU A 44 -2.05 7.74 9.99
N PHE A 45 -2.79 8.23 8.99
CA PHE A 45 -3.24 7.41 7.87
C PHE A 45 -2.06 6.88 7.07
N ARG A 46 -1.08 7.74 6.74
CA ARG A 46 0.14 7.32 6.04
C ARG A 46 0.93 6.30 6.84
N TRP A 47 1.06 6.52 8.15
CA TRP A 47 1.77 5.64 9.06
C TRP A 47 1.14 4.25 9.17
N LEU A 48 -0.19 4.17 9.26
CA LEU A 48 -0.89 2.90 9.47
C LEU A 48 -1.23 2.18 8.16
N PHE A 49 -1.85 2.87 7.20
CA PHE A 49 -2.42 2.23 6.01
C PHE A 49 -1.38 1.90 4.95
N ILE A 50 -0.37 2.73 4.73
CA ILE A 50 0.61 2.48 3.66
C ILE A 50 1.41 1.20 3.93
N PRO A 51 2.00 0.98 5.14
CA PRO A 51 2.70 -0.27 5.43
C PRO A 51 1.78 -1.49 5.39
N TRP A 52 0.55 -1.34 5.90
CA TRP A 52 -0.45 -2.41 5.86
C TRP A 52 -0.81 -2.79 4.41
N LEU A 53 -1.04 -1.81 3.53
CA LEU A 53 -1.35 -2.04 2.13
C LEU A 53 -0.17 -2.66 1.40
N GLN A 54 1.05 -2.18 1.64
CA GLN A 54 2.27 -2.75 1.06
C GLN A 54 2.41 -4.23 1.44
N ARG A 55 2.15 -4.60 2.70
CA ARG A 55 2.15 -6.01 3.15
C ARG A 55 1.11 -6.85 2.42
N LYS A 56 -0.10 -6.33 2.18
CA LYS A 56 -1.14 -7.04 1.41
C LYS A 56 -0.75 -7.19 -0.07
N ILE A 57 -0.13 -6.19 -0.67
CA ILE A 57 0.38 -6.25 -2.04
C ILE A 57 1.50 -7.29 -2.13
N ASN A 58 2.45 -7.29 -1.21
CA ASN A 58 3.54 -8.27 -1.17
C ASN A 58 2.99 -9.71 -1.02
N TYR A 59 1.99 -9.89 -0.15
CA TYR A 59 1.29 -11.17 -0.04
C TYR A 59 0.62 -11.59 -1.35
N TYR A 60 -0.08 -10.67 -2.02
CA TYR A 60 -0.71 -10.92 -3.30
C TYR A 60 0.31 -11.29 -4.38
N ILE A 61 1.45 -10.59 -4.45
CA ILE A 61 2.56 -10.92 -5.36
C ILE A 61 3.02 -12.36 -5.13
N GLY A 62 3.29 -12.71 -3.88
CA GLY A 62 3.66 -14.08 -3.51
C GLY A 62 2.61 -15.10 -3.96
N LEU A 63 1.33 -14.84 -3.67
CA LEU A 63 0.24 -15.72 -4.07
C LEU A 63 0.12 -15.87 -5.59
N VAL A 64 0.24 -14.78 -6.35
CA VAL A 64 0.08 -14.78 -7.81
C VAL A 64 1.25 -15.44 -8.52
N ASN A 65 2.47 -15.22 -8.04
CA ASN A 65 3.69 -15.79 -8.60
C ASN A 65 3.82 -17.29 -8.28
N ASN A 66 3.32 -17.71 -7.11
CA ASN A 66 3.33 -19.12 -6.71
C ASN A 66 2.09 -19.91 -7.16
N LYS A 67 1.08 -19.25 -7.73
CA LYS A 67 -0.12 -19.94 -8.22
C LYS A 67 0.07 -20.42 -9.65
N ARG A 68 -0.06 -21.73 -9.85
CA ARG A 68 -0.12 -22.36 -11.17
C ARG A 68 -1.18 -21.68 -12.04
N LYS A 69 -0.78 -21.19 -13.21
CA LYS A 69 -1.71 -20.59 -14.18
C LYS A 69 -2.53 -21.67 -14.87
N ARG A 70 -3.78 -21.33 -15.22
CA ARG A 70 -4.64 -22.23 -16.00
C ARG A 70 -3.97 -22.54 -17.34
N LYS A 71 -3.97 -23.81 -17.72
CA LYS A 71 -3.45 -24.26 -19.02
C LYS A 71 -4.31 -23.65 -20.14
N ASP A 72 -3.63 -23.00 -21.08
CA ASP A 72 -4.23 -22.49 -22.32
C ASP A 72 -3.61 -23.25 -23.50
N LYS A 73 -4.46 -23.87 -24.33
CA LYS A 73 -4.04 -24.69 -25.48
C LYS A 73 -3.49 -23.85 -26.63
N ASN A 74 -3.82 -22.56 -26.69
CA ASN A 74 -3.35 -21.65 -27.73
C ASN A 74 -2.00 -21.00 -27.37
N LYS A 75 -1.50 -21.23 -26.14
CA LYS A 75 -0.28 -20.62 -25.63
C LYS A 75 0.86 -21.63 -25.65
N ILE A 76 1.92 -21.31 -26.39
CA ILE A 76 3.15 -22.12 -26.48
C ILE A 76 4.08 -21.99 -25.26
N LEU A 77 3.75 -21.11 -24.30
CA LEU A 77 4.59 -20.84 -23.13
C LEU A 77 4.44 -21.92 -22.05
N PRO A 78 5.47 -22.14 -21.20
CA PRO A 78 5.45 -23.08 -20.10
C PRO A 78 4.18 -23.04 -19.24
N HIS A 79 3.73 -24.22 -18.82
CA HIS A 79 2.55 -24.39 -17.99
C HIS A 79 2.94 -24.90 -16.60
N GLY A 80 2.77 -24.08 -15.58
CA GLY A 80 3.29 -24.36 -14.25
C GLY A 80 3.12 -23.17 -13.32
N VAL A 81 3.77 -23.24 -12.16
CA VAL A 81 3.90 -22.12 -11.25
C VAL A 81 4.89 -21.12 -11.86
N PRO A 82 4.53 -19.83 -12.01
CA PRO A 82 5.42 -18.83 -12.59
C PRO A 82 6.80 -18.76 -11.94
N GLU A 83 6.85 -18.79 -10.61
CA GLU A 83 8.11 -18.76 -9.84
C GLU A 83 8.98 -19.98 -10.16
N ASP A 84 8.42 -21.19 -10.13
CA ASP A 84 9.14 -22.43 -10.44
C ASP A 84 9.60 -22.49 -11.90
N ILE A 85 8.74 -22.07 -12.85
CA ILE A 85 9.12 -21.98 -14.27
C ILE A 85 10.24 -20.97 -14.45
N PHE A 86 10.19 -19.87 -13.71
CA PHE A 86 11.25 -18.87 -13.75
C PHE A 86 12.55 -19.53 -13.29
N TRP A 87 12.63 -20.14 -12.11
CA TRP A 87 13.90 -20.70 -11.63
C TRP A 87 14.35 -21.96 -12.37
N GLU A 88 13.44 -22.86 -12.74
CA GLU A 88 13.72 -24.21 -13.24
C GLU A 88 12.93 -24.53 -14.54
N PRO A 89 13.10 -23.76 -15.63
CA PRO A 89 12.28 -23.90 -16.84
C PRO A 89 12.40 -25.28 -17.51
N GLU A 90 13.55 -25.95 -17.37
CA GLU A 90 13.83 -27.28 -17.93
C GLU A 90 12.87 -28.35 -17.43
N GLN A 91 12.49 -28.30 -16.14
CA GLN A 91 11.52 -29.23 -15.55
C GLN A 91 10.13 -29.08 -16.16
N TYR A 92 9.85 -27.91 -16.75
CA TYR A 92 8.58 -27.58 -17.39
C TYR A 92 8.63 -27.64 -18.93
N ARG A 93 9.69 -28.24 -19.49
CA ARG A 93 9.94 -28.33 -20.96
C ARG A 93 9.89 -26.96 -21.63
N ALA A 94 10.34 -25.92 -20.95
CA ALA A 94 10.47 -24.59 -21.51
C ALA A 94 11.93 -24.21 -21.67
N CYS A 95 12.19 -23.38 -22.68
CA CYS A 95 13.49 -22.76 -22.85
C CYS A 95 13.67 -21.63 -21.84
N ASP A 96 14.85 -21.53 -21.25
CA ASP A 96 15.22 -20.37 -20.44
C ASP A 96 15.49 -19.17 -21.37
N PHE A 97 14.66 -18.14 -21.27
CA PHE A 97 14.82 -16.87 -21.97
C PHE A 97 15.22 -15.73 -21.02
N LYS A 98 15.71 -16.04 -19.81
CA LYS A 98 16.20 -15.02 -18.89
C LYS A 98 17.30 -14.22 -19.54
N VAL A 99 17.08 -12.92 -19.58
CA VAL A 99 18.17 -11.98 -19.77
C VAL A 99 18.82 -11.85 -18.39
N MET A 100 19.97 -12.51 -18.21
CA MET A 100 20.77 -12.38 -16.99
C MET A 100 21.38 -10.98 -16.96
N VAL A 101 20.64 -10.03 -16.41
CA VAL A 101 21.11 -8.66 -16.31
C VAL A 101 22.09 -8.58 -15.12
N THR A 102 23.38 -8.79 -15.40
CA THR A 102 24.47 -8.68 -14.41
C THR A 102 24.61 -7.27 -13.82
N ALA A 103 24.08 -6.27 -14.52
CA ALA A 103 24.06 -4.85 -14.13
C ALA A 103 22.67 -4.33 -13.70
N PHE A 104 21.71 -5.23 -13.41
CA PHE A 104 20.48 -4.88 -12.68
C PHE A 104 20.69 -5.03 -11.17
N CYS A 105 21.91 -4.84 -10.71
CA CYS A 105 22.10 -3.84 -9.66
C CYS A 105 21.57 -2.51 -10.22
N VAL A 106 20.24 -2.39 -10.35
CA VAL A 106 19.57 -1.09 -10.32
C VAL A 106 20.25 -0.45 -9.14
N HIS A 107 20.96 0.63 -9.38
CA HIS A 107 21.61 1.34 -8.33
C HIS A 107 20.47 1.96 -7.51
N SER A 108 19.73 1.15 -6.75
CA SER A 108 18.75 1.61 -5.79
C SER A 108 19.44 2.62 -4.90
N ASP A 109 20.70 2.38 -4.57
CA ASP A 109 21.51 3.34 -3.81
C ASP A 109 21.77 4.66 -4.54
N ILE A 110 21.77 4.70 -5.88
CA ILE A 110 21.90 5.95 -6.67
C ILE A 110 20.53 6.61 -6.91
N TYR A 111 19.48 5.84 -7.20
CA TYR A 111 18.19 6.37 -7.65
C TYR A 111 17.12 6.44 -6.56
N ALA A 112 17.28 5.67 -5.50
CA ALA A 112 16.31 5.41 -4.44
C ALA A 112 17.00 4.93 -3.14
N PRO A 113 17.97 5.70 -2.60
CA PRO A 113 18.74 5.26 -1.44
C PRO A 113 17.82 4.97 -0.25
N LEU A 114 18.13 3.93 0.53
CA LEU A 114 17.30 3.50 1.67
C LEU A 114 17.04 4.60 2.71
N GLY A 115 17.92 5.61 2.79
CA GLY A 115 17.78 6.76 3.67
C GLY A 115 17.11 7.98 3.05
N ASP A 116 16.61 7.88 1.81
CA ASP A 116 15.97 9.01 1.11
C ASP A 116 14.72 9.48 1.89
N PRO A 117 14.60 10.78 2.19
CA PRO A 117 13.39 11.36 2.77
C PRO A 117 12.09 11.03 2.02
N VAL A 118 12.16 10.68 0.73
CA VAL A 118 10.99 10.25 -0.05
C VAL A 118 10.33 8.98 0.52
N PHE A 119 11.09 8.13 1.21
CA PHE A 119 10.59 6.93 1.88
C PHE A 119 10.08 7.20 3.30
N GLN A 120 10.27 8.40 3.83
CA GLN A 120 9.71 8.80 5.12
C GLN A 120 8.21 9.12 4.95
N LEU A 121 7.37 8.16 5.32
CA LEU A 121 5.91 8.31 5.25
C LEU A 121 5.37 9.43 6.15
N VAL A 122 6.06 9.66 7.27
CA VAL A 122 5.77 10.68 8.29
C VAL A 122 7.06 11.24 8.86
N LEU A 123 6.99 12.38 9.56
CA LEU A 123 8.15 12.95 10.25
C LEU A 123 8.63 12.02 11.39
N PRO A 124 9.95 11.96 11.66
CA PRO A 124 10.51 11.09 12.70
C PRO A 124 9.93 11.33 14.10
N ASP A 125 9.71 12.59 14.48
CA ASP A 125 9.14 12.94 15.78
C ASP A 125 7.70 12.42 15.93
N PHE A 126 6.94 12.47 14.83
CA PHE A 126 5.57 11.95 14.77
C PHE A 126 5.56 10.42 14.86
N ASP A 127 6.47 9.76 14.14
CA ASP A 127 6.63 8.29 14.20
C ASP A 127 6.92 7.80 15.62
N CYS A 128 7.81 8.50 16.35
CA CYS A 128 8.13 8.19 17.75
C CYS A 128 6.88 8.30 18.65
N LEU A 129 6.11 9.36 18.49
CA LEU A 129 4.89 9.60 19.27
C LEU A 129 3.83 8.52 19.00
N VAL A 130 3.53 8.24 17.72
CA VAL A 130 2.52 7.24 17.35
C VAL A 130 2.94 5.84 17.76
N LYS A 131 4.23 5.47 17.63
CA LYS A 131 4.75 4.20 18.13
C LYS A 131 4.52 4.03 19.63
N THR A 132 4.73 5.09 20.41
CA THR A 132 4.52 5.06 21.85
C THR A 132 3.06 4.80 22.21
N LEU A 133 2.12 5.46 21.51
CA LEU A 133 0.67 5.23 21.67
C LEU A 133 0.26 3.83 21.19
N TYR A 134 0.81 3.37 20.07
CA TYR A 134 0.51 2.06 19.52
C TYR A 134 1.01 0.92 20.43
N VAL A 135 2.16 1.10 21.08
CA VAL A 135 2.67 0.19 22.11
C VAL A 135 1.79 0.21 23.36
N SER A 136 1.30 1.38 23.81
CA SER A 136 0.41 1.46 24.97
C SER A 136 -0.95 0.79 24.73
N MET A 137 -1.39 0.70 23.47
CA MET A 137 -2.56 -0.07 23.04
C MET A 137 -2.32 -1.59 22.96
N GLY A 138 -1.10 -2.07 23.25
CA GLY A 138 -0.77 -3.50 23.22
C GLY A 138 -0.41 -4.04 21.84
N HIS A 139 -0.04 -3.17 20.89
CA HIS A 139 0.43 -3.54 19.55
C HIS A 139 -0.56 -4.45 18.77
N PRO A 140 -1.82 -4.00 18.58
CA PRO A 140 -2.88 -4.80 17.98
C PRO A 140 -2.55 -5.14 16.52
N GLU A 141 -2.76 -6.41 16.12
CA GLU A 141 -2.53 -6.83 14.74
C GLU A 141 -3.40 -6.05 13.75
N VAL A 142 -2.76 -5.43 12.75
CA VAL A 142 -3.43 -4.63 11.73
C VAL A 142 -3.95 -5.54 10.60
N ASP A 143 -5.26 -5.70 10.50
CA ASP A 143 -5.95 -6.37 9.40
C ASP A 143 -7.11 -5.52 8.87
N MET A 144 -7.78 -5.92 7.77
CA MET A 144 -8.91 -5.17 7.19
C MET A 144 -10.00 -4.84 8.21
N GLY A 145 -10.27 -5.77 9.14
CA GLY A 145 -11.28 -5.59 10.17
C GLY A 145 -10.85 -4.65 11.30
N SER A 146 -9.55 -4.62 11.64
CA SER A 146 -9.03 -3.88 12.80
C SER A 146 -8.35 -2.56 12.45
N VAL A 147 -7.93 -2.36 11.20
CA VAL A 147 -7.13 -1.19 10.79
C VAL A 147 -7.86 0.14 11.05
N TRP A 148 -9.17 0.17 10.85
CA TRP A 148 -9.98 1.36 11.12
C TRP A 148 -10.18 1.59 12.62
N ASP A 149 -10.35 0.53 13.40
CA ASP A 149 -10.50 0.64 14.85
C ASP A 149 -9.21 1.14 15.50
N ILE A 150 -8.07 0.63 15.04
CA ILE A 150 -6.74 1.10 15.44
C ILE A 150 -6.54 2.57 15.04
N PHE A 151 -6.92 2.95 13.82
CA PHE A 151 -6.85 4.33 13.36
C PHE A 151 -7.70 5.29 14.20
N CYS A 152 -8.89 4.86 14.62
CA CYS A 152 -9.77 5.68 15.46
C CYS A 152 -9.36 5.71 16.94
N GLY A 153 -8.60 4.70 17.41
CA GLY A 153 -8.10 4.60 18.78
C GLY A 153 -6.80 5.36 19.04
N LEU A 154 -6.08 5.74 17.97
CA LEU A 154 -4.87 6.56 17.99
C LEU A 154 -5.20 8.05 17.78
#